data_AF-A0A1G1H5C0-F1
#
_entry.id   AF-A0A1G1H5C0-F1
#
_cell.length_a   1.000
_cell.length_b   1.000
_cell.length_c   1.000
_cell.angle_alpha   90.00
_cell.angle_beta   90.00
_cell.angle_gamma   90.00
#
_symmetry.space_group_name_H-M   'P 1'
#
loop_
_entity.id
_entity.type
_entity.pdbx_description
1 polymer ?
#
loop_
_entity_poly.entity_id
_entity_poly.type
_entity_poly.pdbx_seq_one_letter_code
_entity_poly.pdbx_strand_id
1 'polypeptide(L)'
;MDFESLLSESVKIHGHLCPGQVLGVKMSMLGLREAGIEEPKGKDRKNIIVFVEMDRCATDAVQSVTGCSLGHRTMKFMDYGKMAKFGISVIRHDIKY
;
A
#
# COMPACT_ATOMS: atom_id res chain seq x y z
N MET A 1 -10.81 -7.86 -4.88
CA MET A 1 -9.78 -6.92 -5.40
C MET A 1 -9.17 -7.54 -6.64
N ASP A 2 -9.22 -6.84 -7.79
CA ASP A 2 -8.64 -7.29 -9.06
C ASP A 2 -7.28 -6.59 -9.29
N PHE A 3 -6.28 -7.33 -9.76
CA PHE A 3 -4.92 -6.82 -9.94
C PHE A 3 -4.83 -5.75 -11.02
N GLU A 4 -5.48 -5.95 -12.16
CA GLU A 4 -5.40 -5.04 -13.31
C GLU A 4 -6.07 -3.70 -13.01
N SER A 5 -7.22 -3.74 -12.32
CA SER A 5 -7.90 -2.53 -11.86
C SER A 5 -7.03 -1.71 -10.90
N LEU A 6 -6.40 -2.36 -9.92
CA LEU A 6 -5.52 -1.71 -8.94
C LEU A 6 -4.25 -1.15 -9.60
N LEU A 7 -3.65 -1.89 -10.53
CA LEU A 7 -2.51 -1.42 -11.31
C LEU A 7 -2.90 -0.21 -12.17
N SER A 8 -4.06 -0.25 -12.82
CA SER A 8 -4.56 0.89 -13.60
C SER A 8 -4.78 2.13 -12.73
N GLU A 9 -5.32 1.98 -11.52
CA GLU A 9 -5.46 3.08 -10.56
C GLU A 9 -4.07 3.64 -10.15
N SER A 10 -3.10 2.77 -9.87
CA SER A 10 -1.72 3.17 -9.58
C SER A 10 -1.08 3.94 -10.75
N VAL A 11 -1.27 3.47 -11.99
CA VAL A 11 -0.77 4.14 -13.21
C VAL A 11 -1.39 5.51 -13.39
N LYS A 12 -2.69 5.66 -13.14
CA LYS A 12 -3.37 6.96 -13.24
C LYS A 12 -2.81 7.99 -12.25
N ILE A 13 -2.49 7.57 -11.03
CA ILE A 13 -1.88 8.44 -10.01
C ILE A 13 -0.46 8.84 -10.41
N HIS A 14 0.32 7.89 -10.92
CA HIS A 14 1.73 8.07 -11.22
C HIS A 14 2.01 8.72 -12.60
N GLY A 15 1.05 8.62 -13.54
CA GLY A 15 1.14 9.14 -14.90
C GLY A 15 1.82 8.21 -15.91
N HIS A 16 2.42 7.11 -15.47
CA HIS A 16 2.98 6.08 -16.35
C HIS A 16 3.03 4.72 -15.64
N LEU A 17 3.31 3.66 -16.42
CA LEU A 17 3.53 2.32 -15.91
C LEU A 17 5.03 2.08 -15.68
N CYS A 18 5.40 1.64 -14.48
CA CYS A 18 6.75 1.19 -14.16
C CYS A 18 6.75 -0.16 -13.42
N PRO A 19 7.86 -0.92 -13.45
CA PRO A 19 7.96 -2.21 -12.75
C PRO A 19 7.70 -2.10 -11.24
N GLY A 20 8.01 -0.96 -10.63
CA GLY A 20 7.78 -0.70 -9.21
C GLY A 20 6.29 -0.75 -8.82
N GLN A 21 5.39 -0.29 -9.69
CA GLN A 21 3.95 -0.34 -9.42
C GLN A 21 3.43 -1.78 -9.49
N VAL A 22 3.87 -2.55 -10.49
CA VAL A 22 3.50 -3.97 -10.64
C VAL A 22 3.88 -4.75 -9.38
N LEU A 23 5.12 -4.57 -8.92
CA LEU A 23 5.61 -5.22 -7.71
C LEU A 23 4.85 -4.72 -6.47
N GLY A 24 4.63 -3.40 -6.37
CA GLY A 24 3.97 -2.80 -5.23
C GLY A 24 2.50 -3.19 -5.06
N VAL A 25 1.75 -3.32 -6.16
CA VAL A 25 0.35 -3.78 -6.11
C VAL A 25 0.31 -5.22 -5.63
N LYS A 26 1.13 -6.10 -6.20
CA LYS A 26 1.18 -7.52 -5.80
C LYS A 26 1.54 -7.68 -4.33
N MET A 27 2.55 -6.95 -3.87
CA MET A 27 2.97 -7.03 -2.46
C MET A 27 1.97 -6.43 -1.49
N SER A 28 1.30 -5.33 -1.87
CA SER A 28 0.21 -4.78 -1.06
C SER A 28 -0.95 -5.78 -0.94
N MET A 29 -1.34 -6.41 -2.05
CA MET A 29 -2.40 -7.42 -2.06
C MET A 29 -2.04 -8.64 -1.21
N LEU A 30 -0.78 -9.09 -1.28
CA LEU A 30 -0.27 -10.16 -0.43
C LEU A 30 -0.29 -9.74 1.05
N GLY A 31 0.24 -8.56 1.37
CA GLY A 31 0.27 -8.04 2.75
C GLY A 31 -1.12 -7.93 3.38
N LEU A 32 -2.12 -7.48 2.64
CA LEU A 32 -3.52 -7.46 3.11
C LEU A 32 -4.06 -8.87 3.38
N ARG A 33 -3.77 -9.83 2.49
CA ARG A 33 -4.17 -11.23 2.65
C ARG A 33 -3.55 -11.85 3.90
N GLU A 34 -2.25 -11.70 4.08
CA GLU A 34 -1.52 -12.22 5.25
C GLU A 34 -1.98 -11.55 6.56
N ALA A 35 -2.41 -10.29 6.50
CA ALA A 35 -2.94 -9.55 7.64
C ALA A 35 -4.44 -9.79 7.91
N GLY A 36 -5.12 -10.63 7.12
CA GLY A 36 -6.55 -10.91 7.29
C GLY A 36 -7.45 -9.70 7.05
N ILE A 37 -7.07 -8.82 6.12
CA ILE A 37 -7.83 -7.63 5.73
C ILE A 37 -8.53 -7.88 4.39
N GLU A 38 -9.85 -7.77 4.39
CA GLU A 38 -10.67 -8.05 3.21
C GLU A 38 -11.08 -6.77 2.48
N GLU A 39 -11.39 -5.71 3.25
CA GLU A 39 -11.99 -4.49 2.72
C GLU A 39 -11.18 -3.26 3.16
N PRO A 40 -9.96 -3.08 2.62
CA PRO A 40 -9.03 -2.05 3.08
C PRO A 40 -9.51 -0.62 2.82
N LYS A 41 -10.33 -0.43 1.76
CA LYS A 41 -11.00 0.85 1.47
C LYS A 41 -12.41 0.94 2.07
N GLY A 42 -12.88 -0.12 2.73
CA GLY A 42 -14.22 -0.27 3.31
C GLY A 42 -14.19 -0.40 4.83
N LYS A 43 -14.82 -1.46 5.38
CA LYS A 43 -14.95 -1.66 6.84
C LYS A 43 -13.62 -1.68 7.60
N ASP A 44 -12.55 -2.19 6.97
CA ASP A 44 -11.25 -2.32 7.62
C ASP A 44 -10.41 -1.03 7.54
N ARG A 45 -10.84 -0.01 6.79
CA ARG A 45 -10.04 1.21 6.53
C ARG A 45 -9.47 1.89 7.79
N LYS A 46 -10.22 1.88 8.89
CA LYS A 46 -9.80 2.50 10.16
C LYS A 46 -8.83 1.66 10.98
N ASN A 47 -8.53 0.44 10.54
CA ASN A 47 -7.71 -0.52 11.27
C ASN A 47 -6.37 -0.77 10.58
N ILE A 48 -5.98 0.04 9.60
CA ILE A 48 -4.83 -0.24 8.73
C ILE A 48 -3.83 0.89 8.81
N ILE A 49 -2.60 0.54 9.19
CA ILE A 49 -1.42 1.36 8.96
C ILE A 49 -0.47 0.58 8.06
N VAL A 50 0.07 1.26 7.05
CA VAL A 50 1.06 0.68 6.14
C VAL A 50 2.40 1.37 6.33
N PHE A 51 3.46 0.58 6.47
CA PHE A 51 4.83 1.06 6.44
C PHE A 51 5.46 0.74 5.10
N VAL A 52 6.13 1.71 4.50
CA VAL A 52 6.79 1.60 3.20
C VAL A 52 8.25 2.00 3.33
N GLU A 53 9.15 1.15 2.83
CA GLU A 53 10.62 1.33 2.93
C GLU A 53 11.25 1.91 1.64
N MET A 54 10.42 2.25 0.63
CA MET A 54 10.84 2.63 -0.72
C MET A 54 10.10 3.86 -1.26
N ASP A 55 10.73 4.53 -2.24
CA ASP A 55 10.32 5.72 -3.00
C ASP A 55 8.95 5.61 -3.75
N ARG A 56 8.46 6.79 -4.15
CA ARG A 56 7.17 7.23 -4.72
C ARG A 56 6.37 6.19 -5.51
N CYS A 57 6.99 5.47 -6.45
CA CYS A 57 6.28 4.51 -7.31
C CYS A 57 5.53 3.43 -6.50
N ALA A 58 6.15 2.95 -5.42
CA ALA A 58 5.52 1.96 -4.56
C ALA A 58 4.44 2.56 -3.65
N THR A 59 4.59 3.82 -3.26
CA THR A 59 3.59 4.51 -2.45
C THR A 59 2.29 4.74 -3.22
N ASP A 60 2.35 4.93 -4.54
CA ASP A 60 1.16 5.02 -5.40
C ASP A 60 0.46 3.66 -5.53
N ALA A 61 1.23 2.57 -5.62
CA ALA A 61 0.69 1.22 -5.58
C ALA A 61 0.01 0.94 -4.23
N VAL A 62 0.67 1.22 -3.10
CA VAL A 62 0.08 1.04 -1.77
C VAL A 62 -1.19 1.88 -1.60
N GLN A 63 -1.21 3.13 -2.07
CA GLN A 63 -2.41 3.97 -2.07
C GLN A 63 -3.55 3.32 -2.87
N SER A 64 -3.25 2.84 -4.09
CA SER A 64 -4.26 2.19 -4.94
C SER A 64 -4.84 0.92 -4.31
N VAL A 65 -4.05 0.14 -3.57
CA VAL A 65 -4.51 -1.12 -2.98
C VAL A 65 -5.18 -0.92 -1.62
N THR A 66 -4.57 -0.11 -0.76
CA THR A 66 -4.95 -0.04 0.66
C THR A 66 -5.81 1.18 0.99
N GLY A 67 -5.76 2.23 0.17
CA GLY A 67 -6.31 3.55 0.51
C GLY A 67 -5.51 4.30 1.58
N CYS A 68 -4.43 3.72 2.11
CA CYS A 68 -3.53 4.40 3.04
C CYS A 68 -2.69 5.42 2.27
N SER A 69 -2.54 6.62 2.82
CA SER A 69 -1.72 7.68 2.22
C SER A 69 -0.94 8.46 3.26
N LEU A 70 0.13 9.13 2.82
CA LEU A 70 0.92 10.01 3.68
C LEU A 70 0.06 11.17 4.21
N GLY A 71 -0.81 11.73 3.37
CA GLY A 71 -1.71 12.84 3.74
C GLY A 71 -2.71 12.49 4.85
N HIS A 72 -3.25 11.26 4.84
CA HIS A 72 -4.13 10.78 5.92
C HIS A 72 -3.36 10.18 7.10
N ARG A 73 -2.03 10.21 7.09
CA ARG A 73 -1.14 9.67 8.13
C ARG A 73 -1.30 8.16 8.39
N THR A 74 -1.99 7.43 7.51
CA THR A 74 -2.17 5.97 7.55
C THR A 74 -1.06 5.22 6.81
N MET A 75 -0.24 5.93 6.02
CA MET A 75 1.02 5.43 5.49
C MET A 75 2.20 6.06 6.24
N LYS A 76 3.21 5.26 6.58
CA LYS A 76 4.47 5.69 7.19
C LYS A 76 5.62 5.34 6.25
N PHE A 77 6.35 6.36 5.81
CA PHE A 77 7.58 6.14 5.05
C PHE A 77 8.74 5.96 6.02
N MET A 78 9.46 4.84 5.86
CA MET A 78 10.58 4.44 6.70
C MET A 78 11.86 4.48 5.85
N ASP A 79 12.54 5.62 5.85
CA ASP A 79 13.79 5.78 5.11
C ASP A 79 14.97 5.21 5.90
N TYR A 80 15.41 4.01 5.53
CA TYR A 80 16.59 3.36 6.12
C TYR A 80 17.90 3.70 5.37
N GLY A 81 17.89 4.64 4.43
CA GLY A 81 19.08 5.10 3.72
C GLY A 81 19.71 4.07 2.77
N LYS A 82 19.04 2.94 2.50
CA LYS A 82 19.46 1.90 1.55
C LYS A 82 18.25 1.34 0.80
N MET A 83 18.23 1.44 -0.53
CA MET A 83 17.31 0.69 -1.40
C MET A 83 17.74 -0.79 -1.46
N ALA A 84 17.68 -1.49 -0.33
CA ALA A 84 18.08 -2.90 -0.26
C ALA A 84 16.88 -3.85 -0.19
N LYS A 85 15.72 -3.38 0.27
CA LYS A 85 14.54 -4.22 0.48
C LYS A 85 13.27 -3.45 0.17
N PHE A 86 12.46 -4.00 -0.73
CA PHE A 86 11.09 -3.55 -0.86
C PHE A 86 10.26 -4.22 0.24
N GLY A 87 9.80 -3.43 1.21
CA GLY A 87 8.99 -3.87 2.34
C GLY A 87 7.68 -3.11 2.39
N ILE A 88 6.56 -3.85 2.46
CA ILE A 88 5.25 -3.33 2.82
C ILE A 88 4.82 -4.10 4.07
N SER A 89 4.68 -3.40 5.18
CA SER A 89 4.12 -3.96 6.41
C SER A 89 2.72 -3.40 6.61
N VAL A 90 1.71 -4.26 6.48
CA VAL A 90 0.33 -3.95 6.78
C VAL A 90 0.07 -4.36 8.23
N ILE A 91 -0.26 -3.39 9.08
CA ILE A 91 -0.58 -3.67 10.48
C ILE A 91 -2.08 -3.46 10.67
N ARG A 92 -2.76 -4.53 11.12
CA ARG A 92 -4.09 -4.42 11.68
C ARG A 92 -3.97 -3.84 13.08
N HIS A 93 -4.64 -2.73 13.34
CA HIS A 93 -4.72 -2.14 14.66
C HIS A 93 -6.18 -2.00 15.08
N ASP A 94 -6.53 -2.50 16.27
CA ASP A 94 -7.87 -2.32 16.83
C ASP A 94 -7.92 -0.97 17.56
N ILE A 95 -8.23 0.11 16.86
CA ILE A 95 -8.62 1.35 17.54
C ILE A 95 -10.06 1.14 18.02
N LYS A 96 -10.18 0.74 19.29
CA LYS A 96 -11.43 0.82 20.03
C LYS A 96 -11.72 2.29 20.31
N TYR A 97 -12.66 2.88 19.58
CA TYR A 97 -13.31 4.12 20.00
C TYR A 97 -14.43 3.79 20.98
#